data_AF-A0A9E5UWZ2-F1
#
_entry.id   AF-A0A9E5UWZ2-F1
#
_cell.length_a   1.000
_cell.length_b   1.000
_cell.length_c   1.000
_cell.angle_alpha   90.00
_cell.angle_beta   90.00
_cell.angle_gamma   90.00
#
_symmetry.space_group_name_H-M   'P 1'
#
loop_
_entity.id
_entity.type
_entity.pdbx_description
1 polymer ?
#
loop_
_entity_poly.entity_id
_entity_poly.type
_entity_poly.pdbx_seq_one_letter_code
_entity_poly.pdbx_strand_id
1 'polypeptide(L)' 'PYPHRITLFKAAEQPEAMRHEPFLGWNTLTHNIQLHQVSGNHLSLLRQPHVQTLAEQLGKCLSCAAQFSGESEQR' A
#
# COMPACT_ATOMS: atom_id res chain seq x y z
N PRO A 1 6.87 11.84 13.15
CA PRO A 1 7.33 11.35 11.82
C PRO A 1 7.72 9.87 11.90
N TYR A 2 7.15 9.04 11.03
CA TYR A 2 7.45 7.61 10.94
C TYR A 2 8.67 7.40 10.01
N PRO A 3 9.75 6.75 10.49
CA PRO A 3 11.03 6.72 9.76
C PRO A 3 11.08 5.68 8.64
N HIS A 4 10.16 4.72 8.62
CA HIS A 4 10.18 3.63 7.64
C HIS A 4 9.19 3.86 6.50
N ARG A 5 9.31 3.02 5.46
CA ARG A 5 8.42 3.01 4.31
C ARG A 5 7.04 2.45 4.70
N ILE A 6 5.98 3.04 4.16
CA ILE A 6 4.61 2.52 4.26
C ILE A 6 4.17 2.05 2.88
N THR A 7 3.64 0.84 2.77
CA THR A 7 2.93 0.36 1.58
C THR A 7 1.44 0.61 1.77
N LEU A 8 0.86 1.46 0.93
CA LEU A 8 -0.55 1.86 1.00
C LEU A 8 -1.32 1.24 -0.17
N PHE A 9 -2.30 0.39 0.14
CA PHE A 9 -3.26 -0.12 -0.84
C PHE A 9 -4.50 0.76 -0.87
N LYS A 10 -4.70 1.51 -1.96
CA LYS A 10 -5.79 2.46 -2.13
C LYS A 10 -6.83 1.90 -3.09
N ALA A 11 -8.10 1.93 -2.68
CA ALA A 11 -9.21 1.60 -3.57
C ALA A 11 -9.32 2.64 -4.70
N ALA A 12 -9.55 2.19 -5.94
CA ALA A 12 -9.68 3.04 -7.12
C ALA A 12 -10.95 3.90 -7.04
N GLU A 13 -12.03 3.35 -6.48
CA GLU A 13 -13.24 4.09 -6.19
C GLU A 13 -13.10 4.77 -4.83
N GLN A 14 -13.09 6.11 -4.85
CA GLN A 14 -13.03 6.94 -3.66
C GLN A 14 -14.25 7.87 -3.61
N PRO A 15 -14.74 8.20 -2.40
CA PRO A 15 -15.67 9.30 -2.23
C PRO A 15 -15.10 10.59 -2.85
N GLU A 16 -15.96 11.46 -3.37
CA GLU A 16 -15.54 12.70 -4.01
C GLU A 16 -14.69 13.59 -3.09
N ALA A 17 -15.02 13.62 -1.79
CA ALA A 17 -14.26 14.31 -0.77
C ALA A 17 -12.78 13.87 -0.66
N MET A 18 -12.47 12.63 -1.08
CA MET A 18 -11.12 12.04 -1.04
C MET A 18 -10.41 12.06 -2.40
N ARG A 19 -11.04 12.61 -3.45
CA ARG A 19 -10.47 12.61 -4.81
C ARG A 19 -9.13 13.35 -4.87
N HIS A 20 -8.96 14.42 -4.09
CA HIS A 20 -7.75 15.24 -4.04
C HIS A 20 -6.73 14.78 -2.99
N GLU A 21 -7.02 13.70 -2.25
CA GLU A 21 -6.15 13.12 -1.22
C GLU A 21 -5.45 11.86 -1.77
N PRO A 22 -4.32 12.01 -2.51
CA PRO A 22 -3.65 10.87 -3.14
C PRO A 22 -3.22 9.82 -2.13
N PHE A 23 -2.78 10.25 -0.95
CA PHE A 23 -2.27 9.39 0.11
C PHE A 23 -3.20 9.27 1.33
N LEU A 24 -4.44 9.77 1.25
CA LEU A 24 -5.42 9.68 2.33
C LEU A 24 -4.88 10.18 3.69
N GLY A 25 -4.07 11.25 3.66
CA GLY A 25 -3.42 11.82 4.85
C GLY A 25 -2.16 11.09 5.36
N TRP A 26 -1.79 9.93 4.81
CA TRP A 26 -0.60 9.18 5.27
C TRP A 26 0.73 9.90 5.01
N ASN A 27 0.75 10.81 4.03
CA ASN A 27 1.89 11.66 3.71
C ASN A 27 2.27 12.63 4.85
N THR A 28 1.41 12.82 5.84
CA THR A 28 1.73 13.59 7.06
C THR A 28 2.65 12.82 8.00
N LEU A 29 2.68 11.49 7.90
CA LEU A 29 3.49 10.63 8.77
C LEU A 29 4.87 10.36 8.18
N THR A 30 4.95 10.14 6.86
CA THR A 30 6.21 9.87 6.14
C THR A 30 6.10 10.29 4.68
N HIS A 31 7.22 10.70 4.09
CA HIS A 31 7.32 10.90 2.64
C HIS A 31 7.63 9.60 1.88
N ASN A 32 7.99 8.53 2.60
CA ASN A 32 8.32 7.24 2.00
C ASN A 32 7.07 6.36 1.92
N ILE A 33 6.22 6.62 0.93
CA ILE A 33 4.97 5.88 0.71
C ILE A 33 5.02 5.20 -0.65
N GLN A 34 4.78 3.89 -0.66
CA GLN A 34 4.58 3.09 -1.85
C GLN A 34 3.08 2.85 -2.05
N LEU A 35 2.48 3.55 -3.00
CA LEU A 35 1.05 3.47 -3.30
C LEU A 35 0.76 2.37 -4.32
N HIS A 36 -0.22 1.51 -4.01
CA HIS A 36 -0.77 0.51 -4.92
C HIS A 36 -2.28 0.73 -5.06
N GLN A 37 -2.76 0.97 -6.27
CA GLN A 37 -4.19 1.13 -6.51
C GLN A 37 -4.83 -0.24 -6.78
N VAL A 38 -5.95 -0.53 -6.14
CA VAL A 38 -6.73 -1.77 -6.29
C VAL A 38 -8.15 -1.41 -6.72
N SER A 39 -8.72 -2.16 -7.66
CA SER A 39 -10.08 -1.92 -8.15
C SER A 39 -11.14 -2.13 -7.06
N GLY A 40 -12.31 -1.54 -7.26
CA GLY A 40 -13.38 -1.52 -6.26
C GLY A 40 -13.29 -0.33 -5.31
N ASN A 41 -14.13 -0.38 -4.27
CA ASN A 41 -14.25 0.60 -3.21
C ASN A 41 -13.66 0.06 -1.89
N HIS A 42 -13.79 0.85 -0.82
CA HIS A 42 -13.26 0.52 0.50
C HIS A 42 -13.64 -0.89 1.00
N LEU A 43 -14.87 -1.36 0.71
CA LEU A 43 -15.34 -2.67 1.14
C LEU A 43 -15.12 -3.75 0.09
N SER A 44 -15.34 -3.44 -1.20
CA SER A 44 -15.23 -4.45 -2.26
C SER A 44 -13.79 -4.84 -2.56
N LEU A 45 -12.81 -3.97 -2.27
CA LEU A 45 -11.37 -4.27 -2.34
C LEU A 45 -10.98 -5.54 -1.56
N LEU A 46 -11.67 -5.82 -0.45
CA LEU A 46 -11.44 -6.99 0.41
C LEU A 46 -12.23 -8.23 -0.02
N ARG A 47 -12.99 -8.14 -1.12
CA ARG A 47 -13.84 -9.22 -1.63
C ARG A 47 -13.43 -9.62 -3.04
N GLN A 48 -13.89 -10.79 -3.47
CA GLN A 48 -13.70 -11.20 -4.86
C GLN A 48 -14.45 -10.25 -5.82
N PRO A 49 -13.88 -9.96 -7.00
CA PRO A 49 -12.59 -10.47 -7.50
C PRO A 49 -11.37 -9.68 -7.01
N HIS A 50 -11.55 -8.46 -6.48
CA HIS A 50 -10.48 -7.48 -6.18
C HIS A 50 -9.45 -7.96 -5.16
N VAL A 51 -9.86 -8.79 -4.20
CA VAL A 51 -8.99 -9.34 -3.15
C VAL A 51 -7.85 -10.20 -3.73
N GLN A 52 -8.02 -10.76 -4.93
CA GLN A 52 -6.96 -11.53 -5.59
C GLN A 52 -5.78 -10.62 -5.95
N THR A 53 -6.06 -9.50 -6.61
CA THR A 53 -5.03 -8.50 -6.94
C THR A 53 -4.40 -7.91 -5.68
N LEU A 54 -5.19 -7.64 -4.64
CA LEU A 54 -4.66 -7.18 -3.35
C LEU A 54 -3.67 -8.20 -2.75
N ALA A 55 -4.05 -9.48 -2.71
CA ALA A 55 -3.23 -10.54 -2.13
C ALA A 55 -1.93 -10.74 -2.92
N GLU A 56 -1.98 -10.71 -4.26
CA GLU A 56 -0.79 -10.81 -5.11
C GLU A 56 0.20 -9.67 -4.86
N GLN A 57 -0.29 -8.43 -4.80
CA GLN A 57 0.56 -7.27 -4.56
C GLN A 57 1.13 -7.28 -3.15
N LEU A 58 0.32 -7.63 -2.15
CA LEU A 58 0.77 -7.81 -0.77
C LEU A 58 1.87 -8.88 -0.68
N GLY A 59 1.69 -10.02 -1.33
CA GLY A 59 2.69 -11.10 -1.38
C GLY A 59 4.03 -10.61 -1.94
N LYS A 60 4.01 -9.82 -3.03
CA LYS A 60 5.23 -9.21 -3.59
C LYS A 60 5.91 -8.27 -2.60
N CYS A 61 5.13 -7.41 -1.93
CA CYS A 61 5.67 -6.48 -0.94
C CYS A 61 6.31 -7.20 0.25
N LEU A 62 5.69 -8.27 0.74
CA LEU A 62 6.23 -9.08 1.83
C LEU A 62 7.51 -9.81 1.42
N SER A 63 7.56 -10.39 0.22
CA SER A 63 8.76 -11.03 -0.31
C SER A 63 9.92 -10.04 -0.47
N CYS A 64 9.66 -8.84 -1.01
CA CYS A 64 10.66 -7.79 -1.07
C CYS A 64 11.13 -7.34 0.32
N ALA A 65 10.22 -7.16 1.28
CA ALA A 65 10.58 -6.78 2.65
C ALA A 65 11.44 -7.86 3.35
N ALA A 66 11.11 -9.13 3.14
CA ALA A 66 11.90 -10.25 3.65
C ALA A 66 13.32 -10.28 3.05
N GLN A 67 13.46 -9.95 1.76
CA GLN A 67 14.77 -9.84 1.10
C GLN A 67 15.61 -8.67 1.64
N PHE A 68 14.97 -7.54 1.94
CA PHE A 68 15.63 -6.37 2.55
C PHE A 68 16.15 -6.62 3.98
N SER A 69 15.66 -7.66 4.66
CA SER A 69 16.13 -8.04 6.00
C SER A 69 17.41 -8.90 5.96
N GLY A 70 17.91 -9.27 4.76
CA GLY A 70 19.08 -10.11 4.56
C GLY A 70 20.40 -9.38 4.22
N GLU A 71 20.39 -8.06 4.03
CA GLU A 71 21.58 -7.30 3.59
C GLU A 71 22.16 -6.36 4.66
N SER A 72 21.70 -6.44 5.92
CA SER A 72 22.26 -5.62 7.02
C SER A 72 23.47 -6.22 7.73
N GLU A 73 23.95 -7.39 7.32
CA GLU A 73 25.07 -8.08 7.95
C GLU A 73 26.17 -8.48 6.96
N GLN A 74 26.58 -7.59 6.05
CA GLN A 74 27.94 -7.68 5.52
C GLN A 74 28.44 -6.34 4.93
N ARG A 75 29.13 -5.59 5.81
CA ARG A 75 30.31 -4.74 5.57
C ARG A 75 30.17 -3.42 4.79
#